data_AF-A0A3Q4BNF5-F1
#
_entry.id   AF-A0A3Q4BNF5-F1
#
_cell.length_a   1.000
_cell.length_b   1.000
_cell.length_c   1.000
_cell.angle_alpha   90.00
_cell.angle_beta   90.00
_cell.angle_gamma   90.00
#
_symmetry.space_group_name_H-M   'P 1'
#
loop_
_entity.id
_entity.type
_entity.pdbx_description
1 polymer ?
#
loop_
_entity_poly.entity_id
_entity_poly.type
_entity_poly.pdbx_seq_one_letter_code
_entity_poly.pdbx_strand_id
1 'polypeptide(L)'
;MSEIRPIIHQLATALYHLSSIGIVHADIKPENVMLVDRSRQPLKVKLIDFGLAYPVHGKPCAVVQTVGYRAPEVMLDIPFDEAIDMWSLGVTAAELAAGFHPYAGNKDYDVLSLIIKYQGQPRDGLLDCGKKTGCYFN
;
A
#
# COMPACT_ATOMS: atom_id res chain seq x y z
N MET A 1 -12.59 -15.81 -5.82
CA MET A 1 -13.05 -14.39 -5.92
C MET A 1 -14.12 -14.01 -4.90
N SER A 2 -15.10 -14.86 -4.58
CA SER A 2 -16.19 -14.53 -3.61
C SER A 2 -15.71 -14.19 -2.20
N GLU A 3 -14.58 -14.76 -1.77
CA GLU A 3 -13.99 -14.60 -0.43
C GLU A 3 -13.14 -13.32 -0.27
N ILE A 4 -12.61 -12.78 -1.37
CA ILE A 4 -11.70 -11.62 -1.32
C ILE A 4 -12.48 -10.34 -1.04
N ARG A 5 -13.62 -10.16 -1.71
CA ARG A 5 -14.50 -8.99 -1.53
C ARG A 5 -14.81 -8.66 -0.05
N PRO A 6 -15.27 -9.60 0.80
CA PRO A 6 -15.55 -9.30 2.20
C PRO A 6 -14.29 -8.96 3.01
N ILE A 7 -13.13 -9.52 2.66
CA ILE A 7 -11.84 -9.16 3.30
C ILE A 7 -11.49 -7.71 2.94
N ILE A 8 -11.48 -7.37 1.65
CA ILE A 8 -11.16 -6.03 1.17
C ILE A 8 -12.15 -4.98 1.70
N HIS A 9 -13.44 -5.32 1.81
CA HIS A 9 -14.42 -4.44 2.42
C HIS A 9 -14.09 -4.12 3.88
N GLN A 10 -13.70 -5.11 4.68
CA GLN A 10 -13.29 -4.89 6.08
C GLN A 10 -12.04 -4.02 6.18
N LEU A 11 -11.04 -4.25 5.31
CA LEU A 11 -9.82 -3.43 5.27
C LEU A 11 -10.13 -2.00 4.83
N ALA A 12 -10.91 -1.80 3.78
CA ALA A 12 -11.35 -0.47 3.34
C ALA A 12 -12.15 0.26 4.42
N THR A 13 -12.98 -0.46 5.18
CA THR A 13 -13.69 0.11 6.34
C THR A 13 -12.71 0.56 7.43
N ALA A 14 -11.69 -0.25 7.73
CA ALA A 14 -10.64 0.13 8.68
C ALA A 14 -9.87 1.38 8.20
N LEU A 15 -9.45 1.44 6.93
CA LEU A 15 -8.75 2.59 6.36
C LEU A 15 -9.62 3.85 6.34
N TYR A 16 -10.92 3.72 6.04
CA TYR A 16 -11.86 4.84 6.14
C TYR A 16 -11.91 5.40 7.57
N HIS A 17 -11.95 4.53 8.58
CA HIS A 17 -11.88 4.98 9.97
C HIS A 17 -10.54 5.67 10.30
N LEU A 18 -9.40 5.15 9.84
CA LEU A 18 -8.10 5.78 10.06
C LEU A 18 -7.99 7.16 9.41
N SER A 19 -8.41 7.29 8.15
CA SER A 19 -8.49 8.59 7.45
C SER A 19 -9.40 9.57 8.21
N SER A 20 -10.55 9.12 8.73
CA SER A 20 -11.48 9.98 9.48
C SER A 20 -10.88 10.58 10.77
N ILE A 21 -9.82 9.98 11.31
CA ILE A 21 -9.08 10.47 12.47
C ILE A 21 -7.67 10.96 12.11
N GLY A 22 -7.36 11.09 10.82
CA GLY A 22 -6.11 11.63 10.32
C GLY A 22 -4.89 10.74 10.60
N ILE A 23 -5.04 9.42 10.55
CA ILE A 23 -3.95 8.45 10.74
C ILE A 23 -3.64 7.72 9.43
N VAL A 24 -2.35 7.61 9.12
CA VAL A 24 -1.80 6.75 8.08
C VAL A 24 -1.24 5.48 8.75
N HIS A 25 -1.62 4.30 8.29
CA HIS A 25 -1.11 3.02 8.82
C HIS A 25 0.31 2.74 8.33
N ALA A 26 0.61 3.05 7.07
CA ALA A 26 1.94 3.02 6.47
C ALA A 26 2.56 1.62 6.28
N ASP A 27 1.81 0.52 6.47
CA ASP A 27 2.32 -0.85 6.30
C ASP A 27 1.20 -1.88 6.04
N ILE A 28 0.28 -1.56 5.13
CA ILE A 28 -0.77 -2.49 4.71
C ILE A 28 -0.16 -3.59 3.83
N LYS A 29 -0.32 -4.84 4.25
CA LYS A 29 0.14 -6.06 3.55
C LYS A 29 -0.56 -7.29 4.13
N PRO A 30 -0.61 -8.44 3.44
CA PRO A 30 -1.22 -9.67 3.93
C PRO A 30 -0.76 -10.08 5.34
N GLU A 31 0.52 -9.90 5.68
CA GLU A 31 1.08 -10.27 6.98
C GLU A 31 0.45 -9.48 8.14
N ASN A 32 -0.02 -8.26 7.86
CA ASN A 32 -0.68 -7.38 8.83
C ASN A 32 -2.22 -7.50 8.79
N VAL A 33 -2.75 -8.53 8.12
CA VAL A 33 -4.19 -8.84 8.07
C VAL A 33 -4.44 -10.19 8.72
N MET A 34 -5.03 -10.17 9.92
CA MET A 34 -5.22 -11.38 10.72
C MET A 34 -6.67 -11.85 10.69
N LEU A 35 -6.88 -13.15 10.47
CA LEU A 35 -8.19 -13.78 10.67
C LEU A 35 -8.51 -13.84 12.16
N VAL A 36 -9.73 -13.44 12.52
CA VAL A 36 -10.19 -13.42 13.91
C VAL A 36 -10.40 -14.83 14.45
N ASP A 37 -11.11 -15.67 13.69
CA ASP A 37 -11.38 -17.06 14.04
C ASP A 37 -11.64 -17.84 12.75
N ARG A 38 -10.68 -18.69 12.36
CA ARG A 38 -10.76 -19.45 11.11
C ARG A 38 -11.90 -20.47 11.10
N SER A 39 -12.31 -20.97 12.26
CA SER A 39 -13.32 -22.04 12.36
C SER A 39 -14.74 -21.47 12.42
N ARG A 40 -14.95 -20.41 13.20
CA ARG A 40 -16.29 -19.84 13.44
C ARG A 40 -16.59 -18.63 12.56
N GLN A 41 -15.56 -17.90 12.13
CA GLN A 41 -15.69 -16.63 11.38
C GLN A 41 -14.62 -16.57 10.26
N PRO A 42 -14.63 -17.51 9.30
CA PRO A 42 -13.52 -17.80 8.38
C PRO A 42 -13.06 -16.63 7.50
N LEU A 43 -13.87 -15.58 7.38
CA LEU A 43 -13.57 -14.38 6.57
C LEU A 43 -13.52 -13.09 7.39
N LYS A 44 -13.67 -13.16 8.72
CA LYS A 44 -13.56 -11.97 9.55
C LYS A 44 -12.09 -11.67 9.80
N VAL A 45 -11.67 -10.47 9.41
CA VAL A 45 -10.28 -10.03 9.51
C VAL A 45 -10.15 -8.79 10.38
N LYS A 46 -8.96 -8.57 10.92
CA LYS A 46 -8.54 -7.31 11.54
C LYS A 46 -7.18 -6.90 11.01
N LEU A 47 -7.06 -5.60 10.76
CA LEU A 47 -5.78 -4.95 10.52
C LEU A 47 -5.01 -4.87 11.85
N ILE A 48 -3.72 -5.21 11.81
CA ILE A 48 -2.81 -5.20 12.96
C ILE A 48 -1.53 -4.42 12.62
N ASP A 49 -0.68 -4.25 13.63
CA ASP A 49 0.65 -3.64 13.54
C ASP A 49 0.67 -2.15 13.11
N PHE A 50 0.33 -1.30 14.07
CA PHE A 50 0.41 0.16 13.94
C PHE A 50 1.81 0.72 14.25
N GLY A 51 2.86 -0.11 14.23
CA GLY A 51 4.22 0.31 14.60
C GLY A 51 4.81 1.41 13.70
N LEU A 52 4.36 1.48 12.45
CA LEU A 52 4.73 2.54 11.49
C LEU A 52 3.64 3.61 11.34
N ALA A 53 2.52 3.51 12.06
CA ALA A 53 1.41 4.44 11.91
C ALA A 53 1.77 5.84 12.43
N TYR A 54 1.28 6.87 11.75
CA TYR A 54 1.57 8.27 12.11
C TYR A 54 0.42 9.21 11.70
N PRO A 55 0.30 10.41 12.31
CA PRO A 55 -0.69 11.40 11.89
C PRO A 55 -0.40 11.91 10.47
N VAL A 56 -1.42 12.12 9.63
CA VAL A 56 -1.28 12.57 8.24
C VAL A 56 -0.49 13.88 8.08
N HIS A 57 -0.63 14.80 9.03
CA HIS A 57 0.12 16.07 9.06
C HIS A 57 1.44 15.96 9.85
N GLY A 58 1.77 14.77 10.33
CA GLY A 58 3.02 14.45 11.01
C GLY A 58 4.13 14.09 10.02
N LYS A 59 5.33 13.84 10.57
CA LYS A 59 6.44 13.26 9.81
C LYS A 59 6.58 11.79 10.20
N PRO A 60 6.73 10.88 9.23
CA PRO A 60 7.02 9.49 9.55
C PRO A 60 8.40 9.38 10.24
N CYS A 61 8.47 8.55 11.28
CA CYS A 61 9.71 8.33 12.05
C CYS A 61 10.70 7.38 11.35
N ALA A 62 10.26 6.67 10.32
CA ALA A 62 11.03 5.66 9.59
C ALA A 62 10.63 5.64 8.11
N VAL A 63 11.25 4.75 7.33
CA VAL A 63 10.85 4.49 5.96
C VAL A 63 9.42 3.91 5.94
N VAL A 64 8.56 4.52 5.14
CA VAL A 64 7.14 4.18 5.03
C VAL A 64 6.94 3.04 4.00
N GLN A 65 6.00 2.14 4.32
CA GLN A 65 5.59 0.97 3.54
C GLN A 65 6.68 -0.09 3.32
N THR A 66 6.26 -1.35 3.25
CA THR A 66 7.09 -2.44 2.75
C THR A 66 7.26 -2.29 1.22
N VAL A 67 8.48 -2.51 0.69
CA VAL A 67 8.88 -2.19 -0.72
C VAL A 67 7.88 -2.69 -1.78
N GLY A 68 7.36 -3.92 -1.66
CA GLY A 68 6.40 -4.47 -2.62
C GLY A 68 5.01 -3.80 -2.61
N TYR A 69 4.63 -3.19 -1.49
CA TYR A 69 3.34 -2.53 -1.28
C TYR A 69 3.46 -1.00 -1.30
N ARG A 70 4.66 -0.48 -1.52
CA ARG A 70 4.97 0.95 -1.45
C ARG A 70 4.38 1.69 -2.66
N ALA A 71 3.82 2.86 -2.38
CA ALA A 71 3.18 3.69 -3.41
C ALA A 71 4.23 4.39 -4.29
N PRO A 72 3.93 4.64 -5.58
CA PRO A 72 4.87 5.30 -6.49
C PRO A 72 5.26 6.70 -6.03
N GLU A 73 4.35 7.47 -5.43
CA GLU A 73 4.62 8.79 -4.85
C GLU A 73 5.65 8.72 -3.71
N VAL A 74 5.68 7.64 -2.93
CA VAL A 74 6.70 7.41 -1.89
C VAL A 74 8.05 7.06 -2.52
N MET A 75 8.08 6.24 -3.57
CA MET A 75 9.31 5.87 -4.29
C MET A 75 9.96 7.06 -5.02
N LEU A 76 9.12 7.94 -5.58
CA LEU A 76 9.52 9.14 -6.32
C LEU A 76 9.79 10.35 -5.42
N ASP A 77 9.54 10.24 -4.12
CA ASP A 77 9.67 11.34 -3.13
C ASP A 77 8.81 12.56 -3.52
N ILE A 78 7.56 12.28 -3.86
CA ILE A 78 6.47 13.24 -4.10
C ILE A 78 5.71 13.41 -2.78
N PRO A 79 5.17 14.61 -2.46
CA PRO A 79 4.28 14.76 -1.31
C PRO A 79 3.13 13.75 -1.33
N PHE A 80 2.88 13.09 -0.21
CA PHE A 80 1.88 12.03 -0.06
C PHE A 80 1.09 12.20 1.25
N ASP A 81 -0.03 11.50 1.34
CA ASP A 81 -0.96 11.50 2.47
C ASP A 81 -1.46 10.06 2.75
N GLU A 82 -2.63 9.88 3.38
CA GLU A 82 -3.19 8.55 3.65
C GLU A 82 -3.50 7.73 2.39
N ALA A 83 -3.52 8.32 1.19
CA ALA A 83 -3.79 7.61 -0.06
C ALA A 83 -2.77 6.49 -0.34
N ILE A 84 -1.58 6.56 0.27
CA ILE A 84 -0.58 5.50 0.16
C ILE A 84 -1.10 4.16 0.72
N ASP A 85 -1.97 4.18 1.74
CA ASP A 85 -2.57 2.96 2.30
C ASP A 85 -3.58 2.35 1.32
N MET A 86 -4.24 3.18 0.50
CA MET A 86 -5.14 2.71 -0.56
C MET A 86 -4.37 2.03 -1.69
N TRP A 87 -3.18 2.52 -2.03
CA TRP A 87 -2.28 1.82 -2.96
C TRP A 87 -1.90 0.43 -2.43
N SER A 88 -1.42 0.36 -1.18
CA SER A 88 -1.04 -0.91 -0.54
C SER A 88 -2.22 -1.88 -0.41
N LEU A 89 -3.44 -1.38 -0.16
CA LEU A 89 -4.66 -2.19 -0.20
C LEU A 89 -4.92 -2.77 -1.59
N GLY A 90 -4.70 -2.00 -2.65
CA GLY A 90 -4.81 -2.47 -4.04
C GLY A 90 -3.83 -3.60 -4.36
N VAL A 91 -2.56 -3.44 -3.96
CA VAL A 91 -1.53 -4.48 -4.10
C VAL A 91 -1.91 -5.75 -3.33
N THR A 92 -2.33 -5.58 -2.06
CA THR A 92 -2.81 -6.69 -1.21
C THR A 92 -3.99 -7.43 -1.86
N ALA A 93 -4.96 -6.70 -2.42
CA ALA A 93 -6.10 -7.29 -3.10
C ALA A 93 -5.69 -8.09 -4.35
N ALA A 94 -4.76 -7.55 -5.14
CA ALA A 94 -4.24 -8.21 -6.33
C ALA A 94 -3.47 -9.50 -5.96
N GLU A 95 -2.64 -9.46 -4.93
CA GLU A 95 -1.90 -10.62 -4.44
C GLU A 95 -2.84 -11.72 -3.90
N LEU A 96 -3.83 -11.37 -3.09
CA LEU A 96 -4.83 -12.32 -2.61
C LEU A 96 -5.64 -12.95 -3.76
N ALA A 97 -5.86 -12.20 -4.85
CA ALA A 97 -6.56 -12.70 -6.02
C ALA A 97 -5.71 -13.61 -6.92
N ALA A 98 -4.43 -13.26 -7.10
CA ALA A 98 -3.52 -13.97 -7.98
C ALA A 98 -2.81 -15.15 -7.30
N GLY A 99 -2.67 -15.12 -5.97
CA GLY A 99 -1.87 -16.07 -5.20
C GLY A 99 -0.36 -15.82 -5.25
N PHE A 100 0.06 -14.71 -5.85
CA PHE A 100 1.45 -14.26 -5.90
C PHE A 100 1.52 -12.72 -5.94
N HIS A 101 2.62 -12.16 -5.45
CA HIS A 101 2.80 -10.71 -5.38
C HIS A 101 2.97 -10.10 -6.80
N PRO A 102 2.19 -9.07 -7.18
CA PRO A 102 2.17 -8.54 -8.55
C PRO A 102 3.46 -7.81 -8.96
N TYR A 103 4.18 -7.23 -7.99
CA TYR A 103 5.42 -6.50 -8.19
C TYR A 103 6.58 -7.13 -7.41
N ALA A 104 7.04 -8.30 -7.85
CA ALA A 104 8.09 -9.07 -7.19
C ALA A 104 9.50 -8.45 -7.37
N GLY A 105 9.72 -7.28 -6.77
CA GLY A 105 11.00 -6.56 -6.75
C GLY A 105 11.60 -6.48 -5.34
N ASN A 106 12.92 -6.34 -5.24
CA ASN A 106 13.63 -6.25 -3.95
C ASN A 106 14.01 -4.82 -3.56
N LYS A 107 13.92 -3.88 -4.51
CA LYS A 107 14.22 -2.46 -4.35
C LYS A 107 13.16 -1.61 -5.01
N ASP A 108 13.06 -0.35 -4.60
CA ASP A 108 12.12 0.61 -5.19
C ASP A 108 12.23 0.68 -6.72
N TYR A 109 13.46 0.62 -7.26
CA TYR A 109 13.68 0.61 -8.71
C TYR A 109 13.03 -0.59 -9.41
N ASP A 110 13.18 -1.79 -8.84
CA ASP A 110 12.62 -3.01 -9.42
C ASP A 110 11.09 -2.94 -9.41
N VAL A 111 10.52 -2.53 -8.28
CA VAL A 111 9.06 -2.43 -8.10
C VAL A 111 8.47 -1.34 -8.99
N LEU A 112 9.06 -0.14 -9.02
CA LEU A 112 8.60 0.95 -9.87
C LEU A 112 8.68 0.58 -11.36
N SER A 113 9.74 -0.11 -11.77
CA SER A 113 9.88 -0.62 -13.15
C SER A 113 8.74 -1.59 -13.51
N LEU A 114 8.34 -2.46 -12.59
CA LEU A 114 7.20 -3.38 -12.79
C LEU A 114 5.86 -2.62 -12.81
N ILE A 115 5.67 -1.63 -11.93
CA ILE A 115 4.49 -0.77 -11.94
C ILE A 115 4.35 -0.11 -13.33
N ILE A 116 5.41 0.53 -13.83
CA ILE A 116 5.43 1.17 -15.15
C ILE A 116 5.15 0.16 -16.27
N LYS A 117 5.77 -1.02 -16.20
CA LYS A 117 5.57 -2.08 -17.20
C LYS A 117 4.10 -2.52 -17.30
N TYR A 118 3.38 -2.61 -16.18
CA TYR A 118 2.01 -3.13 -16.15
C TYR A 118 0.93 -2.05 -16.20
N GLN A 119 1.19 -0.85 -15.68
CA GLN A 119 0.21 0.24 -15.56
C GLN A 119 0.52 1.45 -16.47
N GLY A 120 1.69 1.45 -17.12
CA GLY A 120 2.18 2.58 -17.90
C GLY A 120 2.94 3.61 -17.06
N GLN A 121 3.61 4.54 -17.75
CA GLN A 121 4.37 5.59 -17.10
C GLN A 121 3.43 6.57 -16.36
N PRO A 122 3.82 7.03 -15.16
CA PRO A 122 3.13 8.14 -14.51
C PRO A 122 3.15 9.39 -15.41
N ARG A 123 2.15 10.26 -15.25
CA ARG A 123 2.07 11.51 -16.03
C ARG A 123 3.31 12.38 -15.77
N ASP A 124 3.80 13.07 -16.80
CA ASP A 124 5.00 13.90 -16.71
C ASP A 124 4.92 14.94 -15.59
N GLY A 125 3.77 15.59 -15.41
CA GLY A 125 3.60 16.54 -14.31
C GLY A 125 3.73 15.92 -12.91
N LEU A 126 3.51 14.61 -12.76
CA LEU A 126 3.78 13.90 -11.51
C LEU A 126 5.29 13.62 -11.36
N LEU A 127 5.95 13.24 -12.45
CA LEU A 127 7.39 13.01 -12.50
C LEU A 127 8.17 14.30 -12.19
N ASP A 128 7.71 15.45 -12.68
CA ASP A 128 8.30 16.77 -12.41
C ASP A 128 8.27 17.13 -10.91
N CYS A 129 7.30 16.61 -10.16
CA CYS A 129 7.19 16.82 -8.72
C CYS A 129 8.10 15.92 -7.89
N GLY A 130 8.59 14.82 -8.48
CA GLY A 130 9.35 13.79 -7.77
C GLY A 130 10.81 14.13 -7.62
N LYS A 131 11.30 14.28 -6.38
CA LYS A 131 12.71 14.57 -6.11
C LYS A 131 13.63 13.42 -6.50
N LYS A 132 13.10 12.18 -6.57
CA LYS A 132 13.85 10.99 -6.98
C LYS A 132 13.59 10.57 -8.41
N THR A 133 12.81 11.33 -9.20
CA THR A 133 12.49 10.97 -10.59
C THR A 133 13.74 10.68 -11.43
N GLY A 134 14.78 11.52 -11.33
CA GLY A 134 16.05 11.31 -12.06
C GLY A 134 16.84 10.07 -11.65
N CYS A 135 16.46 9.38 -10.57
CA CYS A 135 17.04 8.07 -10.23
C CYS A 135 16.43 6.91 -11.03
N TYR A 136 15.30 7.13 -11.70
CA TYR A 136 14.52 6.10 -12.39
C TYR A 136 14.31 6.40 -13.87
N PHE A 137 14.22 7.67 -14.23
CA PHE A 137 13.98 8.14 -15.59
C PHE A 137 15.17 8.97 -16.05
N ASN A 138 15.82 8.52 -17.13
CA ASN A 138 16.88 9.25 -17.85
C ASN A 138 16.30 9.88 -19.11
#